data_AF-A0A419J3G6-F1
#
_entry.id   AF-A0A419J3G6-F1
#
_cell.length_a   1.000
_cell.length_b   1.000
_cell.length_c   1.000
_cell.angle_alpha   90.00
_cell.angle_beta   90.00
_cell.angle_gamma   90.00
#
_symmetry.space_group_name_H-M   'P 1'
#
loop_
_entity.id
_entity.type
_entity.pdbx_description
1 polymer ?
#
loop_
_entity_poly.entity_id
_entity_poly.type
_entity_poly.pdbx_seq_one_letter_code
_entity_poly.pdbx_strand_id
1 'polypeptide(L)'
;MKNSISNILEIYKIVVKKHYTPDDAAREVGKKRNIDYTDLLFSCAKDLNISGEKFNYFLESKNDFNFRNFLIRRFPEHQEQIDRFFDTFEDTGDIPVIDLSKITKPSSHIELKSFNSQAILNSLKDKFLDWKSRPDIPQDVKEELKSWISKIEE
;
A
#
# COMPACT_ATOMS: atom_id res chain seq x y z
N MET A 1 3.82 19.06 9.35
CA MET A 1 3.26 18.65 10.66
C MET A 1 3.92 17.34 11.06
N LYS A 2 4.61 17.27 12.21
CA LYS A 2 5.53 16.16 12.55
C LYS A 2 4.88 14.85 13.02
N ASN A 3 3.55 14.73 13.07
CA ASN A 3 2.85 13.58 13.68
C ASN A 3 1.76 12.91 12.81
N SER A 4 1.65 13.26 11.52
CA SER A 4 0.55 12.79 10.67
C SER A 4 0.50 11.26 10.54
N ILE A 5 1.64 10.63 10.25
CA ILE A 5 1.71 9.18 10.06
C ILE A 5 1.37 8.41 11.35
N SER A 6 1.82 8.89 12.51
CA SER A 6 1.51 8.27 13.80
C SER A 6 0.00 8.25 14.07
N ASN A 7 -0.72 9.33 13.72
CA ASN A 7 -2.17 9.37 13.86
C ASN A 7 -2.86 8.38 12.91
N ILE A 8 -2.40 8.31 11.66
CA ILE A 8 -2.93 7.38 10.64
C ILE A 8 -2.76 5.92 11.09
N LEU A 9 -1.56 5.55 11.52
CA LEU A 9 -1.26 4.20 12.01
C LEU A 9 -2.03 3.88 13.30
N GLU A 10 -2.20 4.85 14.21
CA GLU A 10 -2.96 4.64 15.44
C GLU A 10 -4.45 4.43 15.17
N ILE A 11 -5.05 5.20 14.24
CA ILE A 11 -6.44 4.99 13.80
C ILE A 11 -6.58 3.59 13.20
N TYR A 12 -5.70 3.23 12.26
CA TYR A 12 -5.72 1.92 11.62
C TYR A 12 -5.64 0.77 12.64
N LYS A 13 -4.72 0.85 13.60
CA LYS A 13 -4.56 -0.14 14.66
C LYS A 13 -5.85 -0.34 15.45
N ILE A 14 -6.59 0.73 15.74
CA ILE A 14 -7.84 0.64 16.50
C ILE A 14 -8.94 0.01 15.65
N VAL A 15 -9.05 0.37 14.37
CA VAL A 15 -9.98 -0.27 13.43
C VAL A 15 -9.75 -1.78 13.38
N VAL A 16 -8.50 -2.22 13.22
CA VAL A 16 -8.17 -3.65 13.11
C VAL A 16 -8.33 -4.38 14.45
N LYS A 17 -7.78 -3.86 15.57
CA LYS A 17 -7.78 -4.58 16.85
C LYS A 17 -9.11 -4.56 17.59
N LYS A 18 -9.89 -3.49 17.43
CA LYS A 18 -11.18 -3.34 18.13
C LYS A 18 -12.38 -3.55 17.23
N HIS A 19 -12.17 -3.78 15.93
CA HIS A 19 -13.24 -3.85 14.92
C HIS A 19 -14.14 -2.61 14.92
N TYR A 20 -13.54 -1.45 15.20
CA TYR A 20 -14.26 -0.17 15.23
C TYR A 20 -14.48 0.36 13.83
N THR A 21 -15.52 1.18 13.67
CA THR A 21 -15.64 2.01 12.47
C THR A 21 -14.50 3.03 12.41
N PRO A 22 -14.11 3.51 11.22
CA PRO A 22 -13.13 4.59 11.08
C PRO A 22 -13.42 5.81 11.96
N ASP A 23 -14.69 6.19 12.09
CA ASP A 23 -15.12 7.34 12.90
C ASP A 23 -14.95 7.07 14.40
N ASP A 24 -15.30 5.87 14.89
CA ASP A 24 -15.12 5.51 16.29
C ASP A 24 -13.64 5.40 16.67
N ALA A 25 -12.83 4.85 15.76
CA ALA A 25 -11.38 4.81 15.92
C ALA A 25 -10.78 6.22 15.96
N ALA A 26 -11.21 7.11 15.07
CA ALA A 26 -10.78 8.51 15.04
C ALA A 26 -11.21 9.29 16.30
N ARG A 27 -12.41 9.04 16.84
CA ARG A 27 -12.84 9.63 18.11
C ARG A 27 -11.97 9.19 19.29
N GLU A 28 -11.55 7.92 19.31
CA GLU A 28 -10.66 7.43 20.37
C GLU A 28 -9.27 8.07 20.28
N VAL A 29 -8.69 8.16 19.08
CA VAL A 29 -7.40 8.84 18.88
C VAL A 29 -7.51 10.34 19.17
N GLY A 30 -8.58 10.98 18.71
CA GLY A 30 -8.87 12.40 18.95
C GLY A 30 -8.94 12.73 20.44
N LYS A 31 -9.63 11.89 21.23
CA LYS A 31 -9.66 12.02 22.70
C LYS A 31 -8.27 11.95 23.34
N LYS A 32 -7.41 11.02 22.90
CA LYS A 32 -6.04 10.89 23.43
C LYS A 32 -5.15 12.08 23.08
N ARG A 33 -5.38 12.69 21.91
CA ARG A 33 -4.56 13.79 21.38
C ARG A 33 -5.14 15.17 21.69
N ASN A 34 -6.34 15.24 22.28
CA ASN A 34 -7.13 16.45 22.46
C ASN A 34 -7.38 17.21 21.13
N ILE A 35 -7.76 16.46 20.09
CA ILE A 35 -8.06 16.96 18.75
C ILE A 35 -9.46 16.50 18.37
N ASP A 36 -10.26 17.36 17.72
CA ASP A 36 -11.55 16.95 17.18
C ASP A 36 -11.39 15.84 16.14
N TYR A 37 -12.26 14.83 16.18
CA TYR A 37 -12.13 13.67 15.31
C TYR A 37 -12.32 14.02 13.83
N THR A 38 -13.15 15.03 13.52
CA THR A 38 -13.39 15.52 12.15
C THR A 38 -12.14 16.18 11.61
N ASP A 39 -11.50 17.03 12.42
CA ASP A 39 -10.24 17.69 12.08
C ASP A 39 -9.11 16.67 11.92
N LEU A 40 -9.10 15.62 12.76
CA LEU A 40 -8.14 14.54 12.70
C LEU A 40 -8.25 13.75 11.38
N LEU A 41 -9.47 13.32 11.02
CA LEU A 41 -9.74 12.60 9.77
C LEU A 41 -9.41 13.47 8.55
N PHE A 42 -9.84 14.73 8.58
CA PHE A 42 -9.56 15.67 7.51
C PHE A 42 -8.06 15.93 7.35
N SER A 43 -7.32 16.10 8.45
CA SER A 43 -5.87 16.26 8.42
C SER A 43 -5.19 15.01 7.87
N CYS A 44 -5.60 13.81 8.29
CA CYS A 44 -5.04 12.54 7.79
C CYS A 44 -5.28 12.37 6.28
N ALA A 45 -6.50 12.59 5.81
CA ALA A 45 -6.86 12.51 4.40
C ALA A 45 -6.10 13.56 3.56
N LYS A 46 -5.99 14.80 4.07
CA LYS A 46 -5.23 15.89 3.44
C LYS A 46 -3.74 15.58 3.36
N ASP A 47 -3.15 15.06 4.43
CA ASP A 47 -1.74 14.68 4.44
C ASP A 47 -1.48 13.54 3.45
N LEU A 48 -2.43 12.62 3.29
CA LEU A 48 -2.39 11.56 2.27
C LEU A 48 -2.75 12.03 0.86
N ASN A 49 -3.24 13.26 0.69
CA ASN A 49 -3.76 13.81 -0.55
C ASN A 49 -4.85 12.93 -1.20
N ILE A 50 -5.81 12.48 -0.39
CA ILE A 50 -6.96 11.65 -0.81
C ILE A 50 -8.27 12.20 -0.23
N SER A 51 -9.40 11.75 -0.77
CA SER A 51 -10.71 12.02 -0.18
C SER A 51 -10.89 11.25 1.13
N GLY A 52 -11.76 11.76 2.01
CA GLY A 52 -12.13 11.06 3.25
C GLY A 52 -12.74 9.68 2.99
N GLU A 53 -13.56 9.54 1.94
CA GLU A 53 -14.11 8.24 1.53
C GLU A 53 -13.02 7.22 1.18
N LYS A 54 -12.00 7.67 0.42
CA LYS A 54 -10.86 6.81 0.05
C LYS A 54 -9.98 6.48 1.26
N PHE A 55 -9.87 7.42 2.21
CA PHE A 55 -9.19 7.15 3.47
C PHE A 55 -9.92 6.06 4.27
N ASN A 56 -11.24 6.16 4.41
CA ASN A 56 -12.05 5.16 5.09
C ASN A 56 -11.94 3.78 4.42
N TYR A 57 -11.94 3.73 3.08
CA TYR A 57 -11.71 2.50 2.32
C TYR A 57 -10.35 1.85 2.66
N PHE A 58 -9.29 2.65 2.79
CA PHE A 58 -7.96 2.13 3.14
C PHE A 58 -7.87 1.62 4.57
N LEU A 59 -8.69 2.12 5.48
CA LEU A 59 -8.72 1.67 6.87
C LEU A 59 -9.42 0.30 7.03
N GLU A 60 -10.11 -0.19 6.01
CA GLU A 60 -10.69 -1.54 6.03
C GLU A 60 -9.59 -2.61 6.03
N SER A 61 -9.68 -3.58 6.95
CA SER A 61 -8.69 -4.66 7.16
C SER A 61 -8.55 -5.65 5.99
N LYS A 62 -9.19 -5.39 4.86
CA LYS A 62 -9.03 -6.18 3.62
C LYS A 62 -8.05 -5.51 2.67
N ASN A 63 -7.65 -4.28 2.98
CA ASN A 63 -6.82 -3.43 2.13
C ASN A 63 -5.41 -3.24 2.69
N ASP A 64 -4.98 -4.00 3.71
CA ASP A 64 -3.70 -3.91 4.42
C ASP A 64 -2.51 -3.76 3.48
N PHE A 65 -2.39 -4.64 2.49
CA PHE A 65 -1.31 -4.60 1.51
C PHE A 65 -1.35 -3.33 0.65
N ASN A 66 -2.55 -2.94 0.18
CA ASN A 66 -2.72 -1.73 -0.62
C ASN A 66 -2.43 -0.48 0.20
N PHE A 67 -2.84 -0.46 1.46
CA PHE A 67 -2.65 0.66 2.36
C PHE A 67 -1.20 0.81 2.79
N ARG A 68 -0.52 -0.29 3.16
CA ARG A 68 0.92 -0.34 3.43
C ARG A 68 1.72 0.26 2.27
N ASN A 69 1.49 -0.23 1.06
CA ASN A 69 2.16 0.28 -0.14
C ASN A 69 1.85 1.74 -0.43
N PHE A 70 0.60 2.17 -0.21
CA PHE A 70 0.21 3.56 -0.39
C PHE A 70 0.94 4.48 0.61
N LEU A 71 1.03 4.08 1.87
CA LEU A 71 1.73 4.81 2.92
C LEU A 71 3.23 4.93 2.64
N ILE A 72 3.89 3.86 2.19
CA ILE A 72 5.32 3.88 1.84
C ILE A 72 5.59 4.87 0.70
N ARG A 73 4.73 4.89 -0.33
CA ARG A 73 4.85 5.86 -1.43
C ARG A 73 4.67 7.30 -0.96
N ARG A 74 3.77 7.53 0.01
CA ARG A 74 3.45 8.87 0.51
C ARG A 74 4.46 9.39 1.54
N PHE A 75 5.05 8.49 2.32
CA PHE A 75 5.99 8.75 3.41
C PHE A 75 7.22 7.83 3.28
N PRO A 76 8.06 7.98 2.24
CA PRO A 76 9.19 7.08 2.00
C PRO A 76 10.22 7.12 3.13
N GLU A 77 10.39 8.28 3.79
CA GLU A 77 11.28 8.45 4.96
C GLU A 77 10.84 7.61 6.17
N HIS A 78 9.58 7.15 6.19
CA HIS A 78 8.99 6.35 7.27
C HIS A 78 8.80 4.88 6.88
N GLN A 79 9.39 4.40 5.78
CA GLN A 79 9.18 3.03 5.29
C GLN A 79 9.43 1.97 6.38
N GLU A 80 10.57 2.01 7.08
CA GLU A 80 10.87 1.04 8.13
C GLU A 80 9.88 1.06 9.29
N GLN A 81 9.28 2.22 9.57
CA GLN A 81 8.26 2.38 10.62
C GLN A 81 6.93 1.76 10.15
N ILE A 82 6.57 1.97 8.89
CA ILE A 82 5.35 1.43 8.28
C ILE A 82 5.46 -0.10 8.20
N ASP A 83 6.56 -0.62 7.66
CA ASP A 83 6.78 -2.07 7.51
C ASP A 83 6.67 -2.77 8.87
N ARG A 84 7.45 -2.32 9.86
CA ARG A 84 7.37 -2.86 11.23
C ARG A 84 5.98 -2.80 11.82
N PHE A 85 5.20 -1.76 11.54
CA PHE A 85 3.85 -1.63 12.04
C PHE A 85 2.92 -2.70 11.45
N PHE A 86 2.93 -2.89 10.12
CA PHE A 86 2.06 -3.87 9.47
C PHE A 86 2.47 -5.32 9.78
N ASP A 87 3.77 -5.59 9.91
CA ASP A 87 4.27 -6.91 10.29
C ASP A 87 3.74 -7.33 11.69
N THR A 88 3.42 -6.38 12.59
CA THR A 88 2.81 -6.71 13.90
C THR A 88 1.39 -7.26 13.86
N PHE A 89 0.72 -7.18 12.70
CA PHE A 89 -0.62 -7.74 12.49
C PHE A 89 -0.58 -9.08 11.75
N GLU A 90 0.46 -9.33 10.93
CA GLU A 90 0.65 -10.60 10.21
C GLU A 90 0.90 -11.78 11.16
N ASP A 91 1.55 -11.57 12.30
CA ASP A 91 1.79 -12.59 13.34
C ASP A 91 0.51 -13.04 14.09
N THR A 92 -0.65 -12.41 13.85
CA THR A 92 -1.92 -12.73 14.54
C THR A 92 -2.99 -13.35 13.63
N GLY A 93 -2.72 -13.53 12.35
CA GLY A 93 -3.61 -14.20 11.43
C GLY A 93 -3.16 -15.64 11.18
N ASP A 94 -4.03 -16.62 11.43
CA ASP A 94 -3.96 -17.93 10.77
C ASP A 94 -4.09 -17.71 9.26
N ILE A 95 -3.00 -17.33 8.61
CA ILE A 95 -2.87 -17.34 7.16
C ILE A 95 -2.53 -18.80 6.81
N PRO A 96 -3.25 -19.45 5.88
CA PRO A 96 -2.83 -20.74 5.38
C PRO A 96 -1.43 -20.55 4.81
N VAL A 97 -0.45 -21.19 5.47
CA VAL A 97 0.95 -21.17 5.05
C VAL A 97 1.02 -21.73 3.64
N ILE A 98 1.05 -20.85 2.65
CA ILE A 98 1.67 -21.18 1.38
C ILE A 98 3.15 -21.27 1.73
N ASP A 99 3.68 -22.48 1.63
CA ASP A 99 5.06 -22.80 1.97
C ASP A 99 6.05 -22.02 1.09
N LEU A 100 6.42 -20.83 1.57
CA LEU A 100 7.42 -19.94 0.97
C LEU A 100 8.85 -20.39 1.27
N SER A 101 9.07 -21.53 1.93
CA SER A 101 10.41 -22.11 2.11
C SER A 101 11.09 -22.50 0.80
N LYS A 102 10.35 -22.50 -0.32
CA LYS A 102 10.89 -22.61 -1.68
C LYS A 102 11.30 -21.28 -2.31
N ILE A 103 10.98 -20.12 -1.72
CA ILE A 103 11.15 -18.80 -2.34
C ILE A 103 12.13 -17.89 -1.59
N THR A 104 12.47 -18.17 -0.32
CA THR A 104 13.33 -17.27 0.45
C THR A 104 14.60 -17.95 0.95
N LYS A 105 15.72 -17.67 0.28
CA LYS A 105 17.00 -17.49 0.98
C LYS A 105 17.10 -16.02 1.43
N PRO A 106 17.62 -15.75 2.63
CA PRO A 106 17.65 -14.40 3.18
C PRO A 106 18.83 -13.58 2.64
N SER A 107 18.62 -12.26 2.61
CA SER A 107 19.63 -11.20 2.69
C SER A 107 20.28 -10.71 1.38
N SER A 108 19.83 -9.55 0.90
CA SER A 108 20.63 -8.31 0.98
C SER A 108 19.80 -7.12 0.46
N HIS A 109 19.87 -5.97 1.14
CA HIS A 109 19.07 -4.77 0.85
C HIS A 109 19.25 -4.17 -0.57
N ILE A 110 20.18 -4.71 -1.37
CA ILE A 110 20.43 -4.30 -2.75
C ILE A 110 19.52 -5.09 -3.71
N GLU A 111 19.17 -6.34 -3.39
CA GLU A 111 18.31 -7.19 -4.24
C GLU A 111 16.82 -6.86 -4.08
N LEU A 112 16.37 -6.39 -2.91
CA LEU A 112 14.97 -6.02 -2.69
C LEU A 112 14.49 -4.88 -3.60
N LYS A 113 15.37 -3.93 -3.96
CA LYS A 113 15.05 -2.88 -4.93
C LYS A 113 14.94 -3.42 -6.35
N SER A 114 15.80 -4.37 -6.76
CA SER A 114 15.69 -4.96 -8.11
C SER A 114 14.50 -5.92 -8.19
N PHE A 115 14.20 -6.67 -7.14
CA PHE A 115 13.08 -7.63 -7.10
C PHE A 115 11.72 -6.92 -7.13
N ASN A 116 11.56 -5.84 -6.36
CA ASN A 116 10.35 -5.01 -6.44
C ASN A 116 10.22 -4.30 -7.79
N SER A 117 11.35 -3.84 -8.36
CA SER A 117 11.32 -3.26 -9.71
C SER A 117 10.94 -4.30 -10.75
N GLN A 118 11.45 -5.54 -10.65
CA GLN A 118 11.12 -6.61 -11.58
C GLN A 118 9.67 -7.07 -11.47
N ALA A 119 9.11 -7.15 -10.25
CA ALA A 119 7.70 -7.46 -10.05
C ALA A 119 6.79 -6.38 -10.66
N ILE A 120 7.16 -5.10 -10.52
CA ILE A 120 6.44 -3.98 -11.15
C ILE A 120 6.57 -4.04 -12.67
N LEU A 121 7.77 -4.31 -13.19
CA LEU A 121 8.03 -4.44 -14.63
C LEU A 121 7.26 -5.62 -15.24
N ASN A 122 7.17 -6.75 -14.54
CA ASN A 122 6.37 -7.90 -14.95
C ASN A 122 4.87 -7.55 -14.95
N SER A 123 4.38 -6.85 -13.93
CA SER A 123 2.98 -6.38 -13.91
C SER A 123 2.66 -5.39 -15.04
N LEU A 124 3.61 -4.52 -15.39
CA LEU A 124 3.48 -3.59 -16.53
C LEU A 124 3.50 -4.35 -17.86
N LYS A 125 4.35 -5.37 -18.00
CA LYS A 125 4.41 -6.25 -19.16
C LYS A 125 3.06 -6.94 -19.39
N ASP A 126 2.45 -7.50 -18.35
CA ASP A 126 1.15 -8.17 -18.47
C ASP A 126 0.06 -7.19 -18.95
N LYS A 127 0.08 -5.94 -18.45
CA LYS A 127 -0.84 -4.89 -18.92
C LYS A 127 -0.57 -4.46 -20.36
N PHE A 128 0.69 -4.38 -20.78
CA PHE A 128 1.04 -4.07 -22.16
C PHE A 128 0.67 -5.20 -23.13
N LEU A 129 0.79 -6.47 -22.70
CA LEU A 129 0.34 -7.63 -23.46
C LEU A 129 -1.18 -7.64 -23.62
N ASP A 130 -1.90 -7.35 -22.53
CA ASP A 130 -3.36 -7.20 -22.57
C ASP A 130 -3.78 -6.10 -23.55
N TRP A 131 -3.21 -4.90 -23.43
CA TRP A 131 -3.50 -3.79 -24.35
C TRP A 131 -3.14 -4.10 -25.80
N LYS A 132 -2.00 -4.72 -26.06
CA LYS A 132 -1.58 -5.10 -27.41
C LYS A 132 -2.58 -6.08 -28.07
N SER A 133 -3.24 -6.93 -27.27
CA SER A 133 -4.24 -7.89 -27.77
C SER A 133 -5.56 -7.26 -28.18
N ARG A 134 -5.84 -6.01 -27.77
CA ARG A 134 -7.12 -5.36 -28.04
C ARG A 134 -7.23 -4.89 -29.50
N PRO A 135 -8.39 -5.09 -30.15
CA PRO A 135 -8.58 -4.76 -31.56
C PRO A 135 -8.72 -3.24 -31.81
N ASP A 136 -9.02 -2.46 -30.79
CA ASP A 136 -9.24 -1.00 -30.83
C ASP A 136 -7.95 -0.16 -30.75
N ILE A 137 -6.80 -0.80 -30.49
CA ILE A 137 -5.52 -0.10 -30.35
C ILE A 137 -4.87 0.08 -31.74
N PRO A 138 -4.48 1.31 -32.12
CA PRO A 138 -3.76 1.60 -33.36
C PRO A 138 -2.43 0.84 -33.51
N GLN A 139 -2.04 0.52 -34.75
CA GLN A 139 -0.87 -0.33 -35.03
C GLN A 139 0.47 0.30 -34.61
N ASP A 140 0.60 1.61 -34.74
CA ASP A 140 1.72 2.41 -34.24
C ASP A 140 1.90 2.26 -32.73
N VAL A 141 0.81 2.34 -31.96
CA VAL A 141 0.82 2.10 -30.51
C VAL A 141 1.19 0.65 -30.18
N LYS A 142 0.74 -0.32 -30.99
CA LYS A 142 1.11 -1.74 -30.81
C LYS A 142 2.60 -1.99 -31.00
N GLU A 143 3.25 -1.32 -31.96
CA GLU A 143 4.70 -1.41 -32.18
C GLU A 143 5.48 -0.73 -31.04
N GLU A 144 5.00 0.40 -30.52
CA GLU A 144 5.59 1.00 -29.31
C GLU A 144 5.47 0.07 -28.10
N LEU A 145 4.29 -0.48 -27.83
CA LEU A 145 4.08 -1.44 -26.73
C LEU A 145 5.01 -2.65 -26.87
N LYS A 146 5.23 -3.14 -28.09
CA LYS A 146 6.18 -4.22 -28.38
C LYS A 146 7.62 -3.83 -28.04
N SER A 147 8.04 -2.61 -28.40
CA SER A 147 9.36 -2.06 -28.03
C SER A 147 9.54 -1.97 -26.52
N TRP A 148 8.52 -1.50 -25.80
CA TRP A 148 8.54 -1.44 -24.33
C TRP A 148 8.58 -2.82 -23.68
N ILE A 149 7.82 -3.80 -24.19
CA ILE A 149 7.87 -5.19 -23.71
C ILE A 149 9.28 -5.77 -23.90
N SER A 150 9.90 -5.57 -25.06
CA SER A 150 11.26 -6.08 -25.30
C SER A 150 12.31 -5.45 -24.37
N LYS A 151 12.19 -4.15 -24.05
CA LYS A 151 13.08 -3.48 -23.07
C LYS A 151 12.91 -3.97 -21.63
N ILE A 152 11.77 -4.58 -21.32
CA ILE A 152 11.49 -5.20 -20.01
C ILE A 152 12.06 -6.63 -19.96
N GLU A 153 12.27 -7.26 -21.12
CA GLU A 153 12.82 -8.62 -21.25
C GLU A 153 14.36 -8.67 -21.38
N GLU A 154 15.01 -7.55 -21.72
CA GLU A 154 16.47 -7.35 -21.67
C GLU A 154 16.99 -7.13 -20.24
#